data_AF-A0A699ZFR2-F1
#
_entry.id   AF-A0A699ZFR2-F1
#
_cell.length_a   1.000
_cell.length_b   1.000
_cell.length_c   1.000
_cell.angle_alpha   90.00
_cell.angle_beta   90.00
_cell.angle_gamma   90.00
#
_symmetry.space_group_name_H-M   'P 1'
#
loop_
_entity.id
_entity.type
_entity.pdbx_description
1 polymer ?
#
loop_
_entity_poly.entity_id
_entity_poly.type
_entity_poly.pdbx_seq_one_letter_code
_entity_poly.pdbx_strand_id
1 'polypeptide(L)'
;AREVREVQRLVAALTAACRPPVLSWAPLGHSSLDQLQGCWRLLYTSGFNTGSLGGQRPGPPAALVPVALGQIYQVIDASQARLDNVVEFLLPALPLLGSEEGGPVLRLTLGHEYQVQGARSLQIVYESTQAQLLGAPHGLSQLPSWALPQLPPFLQPPRSMR
;
A
#
# COMPACT_ATOMS: atom_id res chain seq x y z
N ALA A 1 2.59 -12.41 21.71
CA ALA A 1 3.89 -13.11 21.84
C ALA A 1 4.09 -14.22 20.80
N ARG A 2 3.08 -15.07 20.53
CA ARG A 2 3.14 -16.14 19.51
C ARG A 2 3.20 -15.60 18.08
N GLU A 3 2.39 -14.58 17.78
CA GLU A 3 2.36 -13.85 16.49
C GLU A 3 3.72 -13.25 16.08
N VAL A 4 4.42 -12.59 17.01
CA VAL A 4 5.72 -11.97 16.73
C VAL A 4 6.77 -13.00 16.32
N ARG A 5 6.78 -14.17 16.95
CA ARG A 5 7.72 -15.26 16.61
C ARG A 5 7.41 -15.87 15.24
N GLU A 6 6.15 -15.90 14.86
CA GLU A 6 5.70 -16.43 13.57
C GLU A 6 6.03 -15.45 12.43
N VAL A 7 5.81 -14.16 12.65
CA VAL A 7 6.28 -13.08 11.75
C VAL A 7 7.80 -13.13 11.59
N GLN A 8 8.55 -13.28 12.68
CA GLN A 8 10.02 -13.39 12.63
C GLN A 8 10.48 -14.61 11.82
N ARG A 9 9.80 -15.76 11.96
CA ARG A 9 10.09 -16.94 11.12
C ARG A 9 9.79 -16.68 9.65
N LEU A 10 8.67 -16.03 9.35
CA LEU A 10 8.24 -15.80 7.97
C LEU A 10 9.15 -14.79 7.27
N VAL A 11 9.56 -13.74 7.99
CA VAL A 11 10.61 -12.80 7.55
C VAL A 11 11.93 -13.52 7.32
N ALA A 12 12.36 -14.39 8.24
CA ALA A 12 13.59 -15.17 8.07
C ALA A 12 13.50 -16.12 6.86
N ALA A 13 12.36 -16.79 6.65
CA ALA A 13 12.14 -17.68 5.52
C ALA A 13 12.14 -16.92 4.18
N LEU A 14 11.48 -15.75 4.10
CA LEU A 14 11.51 -14.88 2.93
C LEU A 14 12.91 -14.32 2.68
N THR A 15 13.63 -13.93 3.73
CA THR A 15 15.03 -13.47 3.65
C THR A 15 15.98 -14.58 3.20
N ALA A 16 15.66 -15.85 3.50
CA ALA A 16 16.43 -17.00 3.03
C ALA A 16 16.10 -17.38 1.57
N ALA A 17 14.83 -17.24 1.17
CA ALA A 17 14.36 -17.58 -0.17
C ALA A 17 14.72 -16.51 -1.22
N CYS A 18 14.78 -15.25 -0.81
CA CYS A 18 15.25 -14.15 -1.65
C CYS A 18 16.73 -13.90 -1.34
N ARG A 19 17.60 -13.81 -2.36
CA ARG A 19 18.95 -13.26 -2.13
C ARG A 19 18.75 -11.84 -1.58
N PRO A 20 19.22 -11.50 -0.37
CA PRO A 20 19.00 -10.16 0.17
C PRO A 20 19.61 -9.18 -0.84
N PRO A 21 18.84 -8.18 -1.32
CA PRO A 21 19.46 -7.10 -2.06
C PRO A 21 20.50 -6.50 -1.11
N VAL A 22 21.77 -6.65 -1.45
CA VAL A 22 22.82 -5.92 -0.75
C VAL A 22 22.62 -4.48 -1.17
N LEU A 23 21.87 -3.73 -0.36
CA LEU A 23 21.82 -2.29 -0.45
C LEU A 23 23.21 -1.81 -0.01
N SER A 24 24.15 -1.76 -0.96
CA SER A 24 25.44 -1.12 -0.77
C SER A 24 25.29 0.33 -1.19
N TRP A 25 25.53 1.23 -0.25
CA TRP A 25 25.38 2.66 -0.44
C TRP A 25 26.75 3.10 -0.96
N ALA A 26 27.13 2.56 -2.11
CA ALA A 26 28.36 2.98 -2.75
C ALA A 26 28.16 4.46 -3.13
N PRO A 27 29.19 5.32 -2.98
CA PRO A 27 29.16 6.68 -3.51
C PRO A 27 29.32 6.59 -5.03
N LEU A 28 28.37 5.95 -5.69
CA LEU A 28 28.18 6.04 -7.12
C LEU A 28 27.41 7.33 -7.32
N GLY A 29 27.81 8.16 -8.29
CA GLY A 29 27.26 9.49 -8.55
C GLY A 29 25.78 9.56 -8.97
N HIS A 30 24.96 8.60 -8.54
CA HIS A 30 23.50 8.60 -8.59
C HIS A 30 22.94 9.22 -7.30
N SER A 31 21.75 9.82 -7.39
CA SER A 31 21.10 10.31 -6.18
C SER A 31 20.79 9.12 -5.27
N SER A 32 20.93 9.27 -3.95
CA SER A 32 20.56 8.21 -3.00
C SER A 32 19.07 7.82 -3.10
N LEU A 33 18.25 8.66 -3.72
CA LEU A 33 16.83 8.39 -4.01
C LEU A 33 16.64 7.44 -5.18
N ASP A 34 17.53 7.46 -6.19
CA ASP A 34 17.46 6.53 -7.32
C ASP A 34 17.58 5.06 -6.85
N GLN A 35 18.27 4.85 -5.72
CA GLN A 35 18.41 3.54 -5.09
C GLN A 35 17.10 3.03 -4.46
N LEU A 36 16.13 3.92 -4.22
CA LEU A 36 14.81 3.55 -3.68
C LEU A 36 13.82 3.12 -4.77
N GLN A 37 14.19 3.26 -6.05
CA GLN A 37 13.36 2.83 -7.18
C GLN A 37 12.90 1.38 -7.02
N GLY A 38 11.60 1.14 -7.17
CA GLY A 38 11.03 -0.21 -7.20
C GLY A 38 9.80 -0.38 -6.31
N CYS A 39 9.49 -1.65 -6.01
CA CYS A 39 8.32 -2.05 -5.24
C CYS A 39 8.73 -2.56 -3.86
N TRP A 40 8.19 -1.92 -2.82
CA TRP A 40 8.51 -2.15 -1.41
C TRP A 40 7.29 -2.72 -0.70
N ARG A 41 7.35 -3.99 -0.30
CA ARG A 41 6.23 -4.66 0.37
C ARG A 41 6.31 -4.52 1.87
N LEU A 42 5.21 -4.14 2.50
CA LEU A 42 5.07 -4.14 3.95
C LEU A 42 4.91 -5.57 4.46
N LEU A 43 5.92 -6.08 5.15
CA LEU A 43 5.89 -7.43 5.73
C LEU A 43 5.26 -7.48 7.13
N TYR A 44 5.36 -6.39 7.88
CA TYR A 44 4.85 -6.30 9.24
C TYR A 44 4.59 -4.85 9.65
N THR A 45 3.49 -4.63 10.35
CA THR A 45 3.26 -3.40 11.09
C THR A 45 2.42 -3.67 12.33
N SER A 46 2.77 -3.04 13.44
CA SER A 46 1.94 -3.04 14.65
C SER A 46 0.79 -2.03 14.57
N GLY A 47 0.77 -1.16 13.56
CA GLY A 47 -0.19 -0.07 13.42
C GLY A 47 -1.65 -0.52 13.33
N PHE A 48 -1.93 -1.68 12.74
CA PHE A 48 -3.29 -2.19 12.58
C PHE A 48 -3.81 -3.01 13.77
N ASN A 49 -2.99 -3.24 14.81
CA ASN A 49 -3.37 -4.05 15.98
C ASN A 49 -4.31 -3.33 16.98
N THR A 50 -4.78 -2.12 16.64
CA THR A 50 -5.59 -1.26 17.52
C THR A 50 -7.09 -1.29 17.17
N GLY A 51 -7.52 -2.14 16.22
CA GLY A 51 -8.92 -2.28 15.82
C GLY A 51 -9.41 -1.25 14.78
N SER A 52 -8.53 -0.37 14.31
CA SER A 52 -8.77 0.60 13.24
C SER A 52 -7.81 0.35 12.07
N LEU A 53 -8.31 0.44 10.84
CA LEU A 53 -7.48 0.45 9.63
C LEU A 53 -6.59 1.72 9.54
N GLY A 54 -6.79 2.71 10.39
CA GLY A 54 -5.92 3.89 10.55
C GLY A 54 -4.92 3.79 11.70
N GLY A 55 -4.95 2.71 12.48
CA GLY A 55 -4.20 2.60 13.72
C GLY A 55 -4.60 3.66 14.74
N GLN A 56 -3.63 4.47 15.20
CA GLN A 56 -3.86 5.64 16.05
C GLN A 56 -4.53 6.81 15.31
N ARG A 57 -4.57 6.78 13.97
CA ARG A 57 -5.29 7.78 13.18
C ARG A 57 -6.76 7.37 13.04
N PRO A 58 -7.70 8.33 12.97
CA PRO A 58 -9.09 8.04 12.67
C PRO A 58 -9.19 7.25 11.37
N GLY A 59 -9.79 6.07 11.45
CA GLY A 59 -10.01 5.18 10.32
C GLY A 59 -11.29 4.39 10.54
N PRO A 60 -11.90 3.85 9.46
CA PRO A 60 -13.06 2.99 9.62
C PRO A 60 -12.70 1.81 10.54
N PRO A 61 -13.60 1.42 11.47
CA PRO A 61 -13.40 0.26 12.32
C PRO A 61 -13.07 -0.96 11.47
N ALA A 62 -11.99 -1.67 11.81
CA ALA A 62 -11.58 -2.87 11.07
C ALA A 62 -12.68 -3.95 11.09
N ALA A 63 -13.58 -3.91 12.09
CA ALA A 63 -14.72 -4.82 12.23
C ALA A 63 -15.92 -4.51 11.31
N LEU A 64 -16.01 -3.31 10.70
CA LEU A 64 -17.16 -2.91 9.87
C LEU A 64 -16.96 -3.18 8.38
N VAL A 65 -15.75 -3.54 7.96
CA VAL A 65 -15.43 -3.80 6.56
C VAL A 65 -15.20 -5.31 6.44
N PRO A 66 -16.15 -6.09 5.88
CA PRO A 66 -16.03 -7.55 5.76
C PRO A 66 -15.06 -7.92 4.65
N VAL A 67 -13.84 -7.38 4.71
CA VAL A 67 -12.85 -7.39 3.65
C VAL A 67 -11.52 -7.69 4.31
N ALA A 68 -10.88 -8.79 3.91
CA ALA A 68 -9.59 -9.14 4.46
C ALA A 68 -8.52 -8.22 3.86
N LEU A 69 -7.62 -7.73 4.70
CA LEU A 69 -6.48 -6.95 4.24
C LEU A 69 -5.55 -7.86 3.44
N GLY A 70 -5.31 -7.49 2.18
CA GLY A 70 -4.39 -8.17 1.29
C GLY A 70 -2.97 -7.61 1.42
N GLN A 71 -2.29 -7.43 0.30
CA GLN A 71 -0.95 -6.87 0.27
C GLN A 71 -0.97 -5.36 0.50
N ILE A 72 0.01 -4.87 1.27
CA ILE A 72 0.34 -3.45 1.34
C ILE A 72 1.74 -3.29 0.78
N TYR A 73 1.91 -2.39 -0.16
CA TYR A 73 3.20 -2.09 -0.74
C TYR A 73 3.26 -0.66 -1.24
N GLN A 74 4.47 -0.22 -1.53
CA GLN A 74 4.78 1.10 -1.99
C GLN A 74 5.58 0.99 -3.28
N VAL A 75 5.17 1.70 -4.32
CA VAL A 75 5.90 1.78 -5.58
C VAL A 75 6.55 3.14 -5.65
N ILE A 76 7.88 3.16 -5.76
CA ILE A 76 8.67 4.38 -5.85
C ILE A 76 9.23 4.46 -7.27
N ASP A 77 8.87 5.53 -7.96
CA ASP A 77 9.49 5.94 -9.23
C ASP A 77 10.35 7.18 -8.98
N ALA A 78 11.66 6.95 -8.88
CA ALA A 78 12.61 8.01 -8.61
C ALA A 78 12.79 8.95 -9.81
N SER A 79 12.62 8.43 -11.03
CA SER A 79 12.76 9.20 -12.26
C SER A 79 11.62 10.20 -12.46
N GLN A 80 10.42 9.85 -11.99
CA GLN A 80 9.23 10.70 -12.06
C GLN A 80 8.94 11.44 -10.76
N ALA A 81 9.77 11.25 -9.73
CA ALA A 81 9.51 11.74 -8.38
C ALA A 81 8.12 11.33 -7.83
N ARG A 82 7.71 10.08 -8.11
CA ARG A 82 6.41 9.53 -7.70
C ARG A 82 6.55 8.45 -6.64
N LEU A 83 5.54 8.41 -5.77
CA LEU A 83 5.43 7.48 -4.66
C LEU A 83 3.98 7.06 -4.50
N ASP A 84 3.68 5.82 -4.83
CA ASP A 84 2.34 5.28 -4.78
C ASP A 84 2.24 4.31 -3.59
N ASN A 85 1.35 4.59 -2.64
CA ASN A 85 1.01 3.67 -1.56
C ASN A 85 -0.17 2.82 -2.02
N VAL A 86 0.03 1.51 -2.12
CA VAL A 86 -0.97 0.57 -2.61
C VAL A 86 -1.42 -0.35 -1.49
N VAL A 87 -2.73 -0.48 -1.35
CA VAL A 87 -3.37 -1.45 -0.45
C VAL A 87 -4.33 -2.30 -1.24
N GLU A 88 -4.24 -3.60 -1.04
CA GLU A 88 -5.15 -4.57 -1.61
C GLU A 88 -6.09 -5.09 -0.53
N PHE A 89 -7.32 -5.34 -0.95
CA PHE A 89 -8.42 -5.73 -0.12
C PHE A 89 -9.08 -6.95 -0.76
N LEU A 90 -9.06 -8.08 -0.06
CA LEU A 90 -9.70 -9.32 -0.48
C LEU A 90 -11.18 -9.23 -0.13
N LEU A 91 -12.02 -9.05 -1.14
CA LEU A 91 -13.47 -9.00 -0.96
C LEU A 91 -14.00 -10.44 -0.78
N PRO A 92 -15.10 -10.62 -0.05
CA PRO A 92 -15.75 -11.92 0.04
C PRO A 92 -16.25 -12.34 -1.34
N ALA A 93 -16.34 -13.64 -1.59
CA ALA A 93 -16.93 -14.16 -2.82
C ALA A 93 -18.38 -13.68 -2.91
N LEU A 94 -18.67 -12.83 -3.89
CA LEU A 94 -20.02 -12.37 -4.15
C LEU A 94 -20.67 -13.36 -5.13
N PRO A 95 -21.77 -14.04 -4.75
CA PRO A 95 -22.39 -15.08 -5.58
C PRO A 95 -22.89 -14.56 -6.95
N LEU A 96 -23.08 -13.24 -7.08
CA LEU A 96 -23.46 -12.58 -8.34
C LEU A 96 -22.26 -12.39 -9.31
N LEU A 97 -21.03 -12.40 -8.80
CA LEU A 97 -19.82 -12.10 -9.57
C LEU A 97 -19.03 -13.35 -9.98
N GLY A 98 -19.63 -14.54 -9.95
CA GLY A 98 -19.12 -15.74 -10.65
C GLY A 98 -17.64 -16.06 -10.42
N SER A 99 -17.15 -15.94 -9.18
CA SER A 99 -15.76 -16.25 -8.88
C SER A 99 -15.62 -17.69 -8.39
N GLU A 100 -15.07 -18.54 -9.25
CA GLU A 100 -14.88 -19.98 -9.00
C GLU A 100 -13.72 -20.27 -8.04
N GLU A 101 -12.75 -19.36 -7.87
CA GLU A 101 -11.64 -19.51 -6.92
C GLU A 101 -11.20 -18.16 -6.31
N GLY A 102 -11.73 -17.84 -5.13
CA GLY A 102 -11.38 -16.63 -4.38
C GLY A 102 -12.19 -15.39 -4.76
N GLY A 103 -12.54 -14.54 -3.79
CA GLY A 103 -13.28 -13.31 -4.06
C GLY A 103 -12.42 -12.26 -4.80
N PRO A 104 -13.04 -11.25 -5.43
CA PRO A 104 -12.31 -10.23 -6.17
C PRO A 104 -11.42 -9.39 -5.24
N VAL A 105 -10.35 -8.81 -5.80
CA VAL A 105 -9.41 -7.96 -5.05
C VAL A 105 -9.66 -6.50 -5.39
N LEU A 106 -10.01 -5.70 -4.39
CA LEU A 106 -10.05 -4.25 -4.51
C LEU A 106 -8.66 -3.69 -4.22
N ARG A 107 -8.01 -3.12 -5.22
CA ARG A 107 -6.75 -2.38 -5.07
C ARG A 107 -7.06 -0.90 -4.95
N LEU A 108 -6.59 -0.26 -3.88
CA LEU A 108 -6.56 1.18 -3.75
C LEU A 108 -5.12 1.67 -3.88
N THR A 109 -4.90 2.63 -4.77
CA THR A 109 -3.60 3.29 -4.99
C THR A 109 -3.72 4.74 -4.57
N LEU A 110 -2.98 5.13 -3.54
CA LEU A 110 -2.83 6.52 -3.13
C LEU A 110 -1.57 7.05 -3.81
N GLY A 111 -1.74 7.90 -4.82
CA GLY A 111 -0.66 8.48 -5.58
C GLY A 111 -0.11 9.76 -4.95
N HIS A 112 1.21 9.86 -4.91
CA HIS A 112 1.91 11.02 -4.38
C HIS A 112 3.02 11.45 -5.34
N GLU A 113 3.19 12.75 -5.44
CA GLU A 113 4.41 13.37 -5.94
C GLU A 113 5.31 13.68 -4.74
N TYR A 114 6.62 13.69 -4.93
CA TYR A 114 7.53 14.11 -3.89
C TYR A 114 8.58 15.12 -4.38
N GLN A 115 8.97 16.02 -3.50
CA GLN A 115 9.93 17.09 -3.80
C GLN A 115 11.02 17.15 -2.73
N VAL A 116 12.27 17.18 -3.16
CA VAL A 116 13.43 17.26 -2.27
C VAL A 116 13.63 18.72 -1.86
N GLN A 117 13.40 19.04 -0.59
CA GLN A 117 13.51 20.41 -0.07
C GLN A 117 14.90 20.72 0.53
N GLY A 118 15.80 19.75 0.57
CA GLY A 118 17.16 19.90 1.08
C GLY A 118 17.89 18.56 1.16
N ALA A 119 19.09 18.53 1.74
CA ALA A 119 19.93 17.33 1.74
C ALA A 119 19.32 16.10 2.44
N ARG A 120 18.34 16.31 3.34
CA ARG A 120 17.70 15.25 4.16
C ARG A 120 16.21 15.48 4.40
N SER A 121 15.59 16.36 3.61
CA SER A 121 14.18 16.73 3.77
C SER A 121 13.44 16.52 2.48
N LEU A 122 12.27 15.90 2.58
CA LEU A 122 11.49 15.46 1.44
C LEU A 122 10.02 15.74 1.74
N GLN A 123 9.39 16.51 0.86
CA GLN A 123 7.97 16.82 0.94
C GLN A 123 7.22 15.83 0.07
N ILE A 124 6.23 15.14 0.64
CA ILE A 124 5.36 14.22 -0.09
C ILE A 124 3.99 14.88 -0.21
N VAL A 125 3.50 15.01 -1.43
CA VAL A 125 2.24 15.67 -1.76
C VAL A 125 1.29 14.63 -2.33
N TYR A 126 0.16 14.43 -1.66
CA TYR A 126 -0.92 13.59 -2.15
C TYR A 126 -1.54 14.19 -3.42
N GLU A 127 -1.69 13.37 -4.46
CA GLU A 127 -2.31 13.76 -5.73
C GLU A 127 -3.71 13.18 -5.87
N SER A 128 -3.82 11.85 -5.77
CA SER A 128 -5.04 11.13 -6.13
C SER A 128 -5.17 9.82 -5.39
N THR A 129 -6.41 9.31 -5.31
CA THR A 129 -6.69 7.95 -4.90
C THR A 129 -7.38 7.26 -6.07
N GLN A 130 -6.88 6.12 -6.48
CA GLN A 130 -7.46 5.30 -7.55
C GLN A 130 -7.92 3.98 -6.96
N ALA A 131 -9.07 3.49 -7.41
CA ALA A 131 -9.59 2.18 -7.06
C ALA A 131 -9.61 1.29 -8.31
N GLN A 132 -9.22 0.04 -8.16
CA GLN A 132 -9.25 -0.95 -9.24
C GLN A 132 -9.75 -2.29 -8.69
N LEU A 133 -10.67 -2.93 -9.40
CA LEU A 133 -11.14 -4.27 -9.06
C LEU A 133 -10.40 -5.30 -9.92
N LEU A 134 -9.74 -6.26 -9.29
CA LEU A 134 -8.99 -7.34 -9.93
C LEU A 134 -9.69 -8.68 -9.69
N GLY A 135 -9.55 -9.63 -10.61
CA GLY A 135 -10.14 -10.97 -10.48
C GLY A 135 -11.65 -11.02 -10.73
N ALA A 136 -12.21 -10.06 -11.46
CA ALA A 136 -13.61 -10.10 -11.89
C ALA A 136 -13.83 -11.22 -12.94
N PRO A 137 -15.04 -11.83 -13.00
CA PRO A 137 -15.35 -12.97 -13.86
C PRO A 137 -15.20 -12.62 -15.35
N HIS A 138 -15.09 -13.65 -16.19
CA HIS A 138 -14.89 -13.55 -17.64
C HIS A 138 -15.78 -12.46 -18.28
N GLY A 139 -15.13 -11.40 -18.81
CA GLY A 139 -15.78 -10.24 -19.42
C GLY A 139 -15.57 -8.92 -18.68
N LEU A 140 -15.21 -8.96 -17.38
CA LEU A 140 -14.93 -7.78 -16.54
C LEU A 140 -13.50 -7.76 -15.99
N SER A 141 -12.64 -8.67 -16.44
CA SER A 141 -11.26 -8.83 -15.97
C SER A 141 -10.34 -7.63 -16.24
N GLN A 142 -10.83 -6.59 -16.92
CA GLN A 142 -10.14 -5.32 -17.15
C GLN A 142 -11.02 -4.11 -16.83
N LEU A 143 -11.73 -4.14 -15.69
CA LEU A 143 -12.42 -2.94 -15.22
C LEU A 143 -11.39 -1.79 -15.10
N PRO A 144 -11.69 -0.61 -15.69
CA PRO A 144 -10.79 0.53 -15.63
C PRO A 144 -10.59 0.97 -14.18
N SER A 145 -9.43 1.56 -13.89
CA SER A 145 -9.26 2.22 -12.60
C SER A 145 -10.19 3.44 -12.52
N TRP A 146 -10.78 3.64 -11.35
CA TRP A 146 -11.64 4.79 -11.08
C TRP A 146 -10.92 5.75 -10.15
N ALA A 147 -10.84 7.02 -10.55
CA ALA A 147 -10.38 8.08 -9.66
C ALA A 147 -11.45 8.32 -8.59
N LEU A 148 -11.08 8.14 -7.33
CA LEU A 148 -11.95 8.48 -6.21
C LEU A 148 -11.92 10.00 -6.01
N PRO A 149 -13.10 10.64 -5.84
CA PRO A 149 -13.15 12.06 -5.57
C PRO A 149 -12.42 12.38 -4.26
N GLN A 150 -11.77 13.54 -4.20
CA GLN A 150 -11.20 14.00 -2.94
C GLN A 150 -12.31 14.16 -1.90
N LEU A 151 -12.03 13.77 -0.65
CA LEU A 151 -12.96 14.00 0.44
C LEU A 151 -13.30 15.51 0.50
N PRO A 152 -14.59 15.87 0.62
CA PRO A 152 -15.00 17.25 0.81
C PRO A 152 -14.22 17.90 1.98
N PRO A 153 -13.94 19.21 1.94
CA PRO A 153 -13.08 19.86 2.94
C PRO A 153 -13.50 19.61 4.40
N PHE A 154 -14.80 19.42 4.65
CA PHE A 154 -15.36 19.13 5.97
C PHE A 154 -15.21 17.68 6.44
N LEU A 155 -14.93 16.73 5.55
CA LEU A 155 -14.59 15.34 5.86
C LEU A 155 -13.09 15.05 5.82
N GLN A 156 -12.29 16.01 5.36
CA GLN A 156 -10.84 15.88 5.39
C GLN A 156 -10.36 15.92 6.85
N PRO A 157 -9.49 14.99 7.27
CA PRO A 157 -8.92 15.05 8.61
C PRO A 157 -8.16 16.37 8.81
N PRO A 158 -8.22 16.93 10.04
CA PRO A 158 -7.61 18.21 10.35
C PRO A 158 -6.10 18.18 10.05
N ARG A 159 -5.55 19.31 9.59
CA ARG A 159 -4.14 19.42 9.17
C ARG A 159 -3.14 19.03 10.26
N SER A 160 -3.50 19.11 11.53
CA SER A 160 -2.69 18.65 12.67
C SER A 160 -2.53 17.13 12.77
N MET A 161 -3.36 16.37 12.04
CA MET A 161 -3.28 14.91 11.92
C MET A 161 -2.64 14.44 10.59
N ARG A 162 -2.18 15.37 9.73
CA ARG A 162 -1.45 15.03 8.50
C ARG A 162 0.00 14.77 8.80
#